data_AF-A0A364KXY6-F1
#
_entry.id   AF-A0A364KXY6-F1
#
_cell.length_a   1.000
_cell.length_b   1.000
_cell.length_c   1.000
_cell.angle_alpha   90.00
_cell.angle_beta   90.00
_cell.angle_gamma   90.00
#
_symmetry.space_group_name_H-M   'P 1'
#
loop_
_entity.id
_entity.type
_entity.pdbx_description
1 polymer ?
#
loop_
_entity_poly.entity_id
_entity_poly.type
_entity_poly.pdbx_seq_one_letter_code
_entity_poly.pdbx_strand_id
1 'polypeptide(L)'
;MHIPSLFVLLGLTQTIIVVAGSSAWECEICEDAVDLGLAALKDNSTTTVVSEQVDSACSKVASNATSECEKIVGTILAKGLELIENNVQPSAVCSYLGYC
;
A
#
# COMPACT_ATOMS: atom_id res chain seq x y z
N MET A 1 7.09 1.14 -23.42
CA MET A 1 7.66 0.11 -24.31
C MET A 1 6.67 -1.06 -24.36
N HIS A 2 5.65 -1.03 -25.22
CA HIS A 2 5.65 -1.54 -26.60
C HIS A 2 6.17 -2.98 -26.75
N ILE A 3 5.24 -3.94 -26.84
CA ILE A 3 5.36 -5.19 -27.61
C ILE A 3 4.01 -5.43 -28.31
N PRO A 4 4.02 -5.85 -29.58
CA PRO A 4 3.06 -5.41 -30.59
C PRO A 4 1.96 -6.46 -30.87
N SER A 5 0.90 -5.98 -31.51
CA SER A 5 -0.33 -6.65 -31.95
C SER A 5 -0.17 -7.83 -32.94
N LEU A 6 0.95 -8.56 -32.93
CA LEU A 6 1.27 -9.66 -33.85
C LEU A 6 1.26 -11.07 -33.23
N PHE A 7 1.24 -11.21 -31.90
CA PHE A 7 1.34 -12.53 -31.23
C PHE A 7 0.02 -13.32 -31.15
N VAL A 8 -1.10 -12.76 -31.58
CA VAL A 8 -2.43 -13.39 -31.43
C VAL A 8 -2.77 -14.37 -32.56
N LEU A 9 -2.07 -14.34 -33.70
CA LEU A 9 -2.54 -15.00 -34.93
C LEU A 9 -1.76 -16.25 -35.38
N LEU A 10 -0.72 -16.70 -34.67
CA LEU A 10 0.06 -17.87 -35.09
C LEU A 10 0.49 -18.73 -33.89
N GLY A 11 -0.21 -19.84 -33.61
CA GLY A 11 0.42 -20.91 -32.81
C GLY A 11 -0.52 -21.86 -32.09
N LEU A 12 -0.69 -23.04 -32.67
CA LEU A 12 -1.40 -24.21 -32.14
C LEU A 12 -0.60 -24.93 -31.03
N THR A 13 -0.30 -24.26 -29.91
CA THR A 13 0.12 -24.94 -28.69
C THR A 13 -0.90 -24.64 -27.61
N GLN A 14 -1.47 -25.68 -26.98
CA GLN A 14 -2.29 -25.54 -25.78
C GLN A 14 -1.42 -24.99 -24.64
N THR A 15 -1.22 -23.68 -24.65
CA THR A 15 -1.01 -22.91 -23.44
C THR A 15 -1.95 -21.76 -23.60
N ILE A 16 -3.15 -21.94 -23.04
CA ILE A 16 -4.03 -20.81 -22.76
C ILE A 16 -3.11 -19.78 -22.09
N ILE A 17 -2.82 -18.66 -22.74
CA ILE A 17 -2.42 -17.49 -21.95
C ILE A 17 -3.72 -17.15 -21.24
N VAL A 18 -3.93 -17.81 -20.11
CA VAL A 18 -4.83 -17.32 -19.10
C VAL A 18 -4.13 -16.03 -18.70
N VAL A 19 -4.49 -14.91 -19.34
CA VAL A 19 -4.46 -13.67 -18.61
C VAL A 19 -5.42 -14.00 -17.47
N ALA A 20 -4.85 -14.35 -16.31
CA ALA A 20 -5.62 -14.61 -15.11
C ALA A 20 -6.26 -13.26 -14.80
N GLY A 21 -7.41 -13.02 -15.43
CA GLY A 21 -8.37 -12.08 -14.92
C GLY A 21 -8.73 -12.64 -13.58
N SER A 22 -8.37 -11.89 -12.55
CA SER A 22 -8.79 -12.21 -11.20
C SER A 22 -10.28 -12.52 -11.17
N SER A 23 -10.62 -13.55 -10.43
CA SER A 23 -12.00 -13.91 -10.19
C SER A 23 -12.64 -12.94 -9.19
N ALA A 24 -13.95 -12.75 -9.27
CA ALA A 24 -14.65 -11.73 -8.46
C ALA A 24 -14.37 -11.84 -6.95
N TRP A 25 -14.18 -13.07 -6.44
CA TRP A 25 -13.88 -13.30 -5.03
C TRP A 25 -12.43 -12.92 -4.65
N GLU A 26 -11.48 -12.97 -5.59
CA GLU A 26 -10.10 -12.49 -5.37
C GLU A 26 -10.06 -10.97 -5.28
N CYS A 27 -10.88 -10.29 -6.10
CA CYS A 27 -11.07 -8.85 -6.05
C CYS A 27 -11.66 -8.42 -4.70
N GLU A 28 -12.73 -9.08 -4.25
CA GLU A 28 -13.39 -8.83 -2.96
C GLU A 28 -12.42 -9.01 -1.78
N ILE A 29 -11.68 -10.12 -1.72
CA ILE A 29 -10.68 -10.34 -0.65
C ILE A 29 -9.59 -9.27 -0.66
N CYS A 30 -9.14 -8.86 -1.84
CA CYS A 30 -8.13 -7.82 -1.94
C CYS A 30 -8.67 -6.48 -1.43
N GLU A 31 -9.87 -6.08 -1.85
CA GLU A 31 -10.49 -4.83 -1.43
C GLU A 31 -10.70 -4.80 0.10
N ASP A 32 -11.23 -5.90 0.66
CA ASP A 32 -11.39 -6.07 2.10
C ASP A 32 -10.06 -5.97 2.86
N ALA A 33 -8.99 -6.57 2.31
CA ALA A 33 -7.67 -6.50 2.92
C ALA A 33 -7.10 -5.07 2.90
N VAL A 34 -7.34 -4.32 1.82
CA VAL A 34 -6.94 -2.90 1.74
C VAL A 34 -7.73 -2.08 2.75
N ASP A 35 -9.04 -2.27 2.84
CA ASP A 35 -9.89 -1.58 3.82
C ASP A 35 -9.50 -1.90 5.26
N LEU A 36 -9.20 -3.16 5.56
CA LEU A 36 -8.70 -3.57 6.87
C LEU A 36 -7.37 -2.87 7.19
N GLY A 37 -6.47 -2.76 6.22
CA GLY A 37 -5.21 -2.01 6.36
C GLY A 37 -5.45 -0.53 6.65
N LEU A 38 -6.34 0.13 5.90
CA LEU A 38 -6.70 1.53 6.12
C LEU A 38 -7.36 1.77 7.49
N ALA A 39 -8.20 0.84 7.94
CA ALA A 39 -8.80 0.89 9.27
C ALA A 39 -7.75 0.71 10.37
N ALA A 40 -6.83 -0.23 10.21
CA ALA A 40 -5.75 -0.47 11.17
C ALA A 40 -4.83 0.74 11.32
N LEU A 41 -4.58 1.48 10.23
CA LEU A 41 -3.80 2.73 10.26
C LEU A 41 -4.45 3.83 11.14
N LYS A 42 -5.78 3.79 11.32
CA LYS A 42 -6.54 4.70 12.19
C LYS A 42 -6.65 4.21 13.63
N ASP A 43 -6.25 2.97 13.89
CA ASP A 43 -6.41 2.38 15.21
C ASP A 43 -5.45 3.01 16.23
N ASN A 44 -5.96 3.19 17.45
CA ASN A 44 -5.18 3.81 18.53
C ASN A 44 -3.96 2.97 18.91
N SER A 45 -4.05 1.64 18.81
CA SER A 45 -2.91 0.74 19.09
C SER A 45 -1.79 0.90 18.06
N THR A 46 -2.13 1.08 16.78
CA THR A 46 -1.15 1.41 15.72
C THR A 46 -0.47 2.74 16.01
N THR A 47 -1.23 3.74 16.47
CA THR A 47 -0.70 5.06 16.82
C THR A 47 0.33 4.96 17.96
N THR A 48 0.08 4.13 18.98
CA THR A 48 1.03 3.88 20.07
C THR A 48 2.32 3.23 19.57
N VAL A 49 2.20 2.14 18.79
CA VAL A 49 3.38 1.44 18.24
C VAL A 49 4.22 2.38 17.37
N VAL A 50 3.56 3.20 16.54
CA VAL A 50 4.24 4.18 15.69
C VAL A 50 4.96 5.22 16.55
N SER A 51 4.33 5.75 17.60
CA SER A 51 4.98 6.70 18.52
C SER A 51 6.25 6.12 19.15
N GLU A 52 6.21 4.88 19.63
CA GLU A 52 7.39 4.22 20.19
C GLU A 52 8.53 4.05 19.17
N GLN A 53 8.18 3.80 17.90
CA GLN A 53 9.18 3.76 16.83
C GLN A 53 9.76 5.14 16.52
N VAL A 54 8.96 6.21 16.61
CA VAL A 54 9.44 7.59 16.47
C VAL A 54 10.43 7.90 17.59
N ASP A 55 10.07 7.61 18.84
CA ASP A 55 10.93 7.85 20.00
C ASP A 55 12.24 7.07 19.87
N SER A 56 12.16 5.80 19.48
CA SER A 56 13.32 4.94 19.23
C SER A 56 14.20 5.47 18.10
N ALA A 57 13.62 5.93 16.99
CA ALA A 57 14.37 6.52 15.89
C ALA A 57 15.05 7.84 16.29
N CYS A 58 14.34 8.71 16.98
CA CYS A 58 14.83 10.03 17.39
C CYS A 58 15.82 9.97 18.57
N SER A 59 15.81 8.89 19.36
CA SER A 59 16.83 8.65 20.39
C SER A 59 18.25 8.48 19.84
N LYS A 60 18.38 8.17 18.54
CA LYS A 60 19.68 8.00 17.85
C LYS A 60 20.26 9.32 17.34
N VAL A 61 19.48 10.40 17.39
CA VAL A 61 19.90 11.74 16.98
C VAL A 61 20.63 12.43 18.14
N ALA A 62 21.43 13.46 17.86
CA ALA A 62 22.05 14.28 18.90
C ALA A 62 20.99 14.81 19.88
N SER A 63 21.31 14.78 21.18
CA SER A 63 20.36 15.09 22.27
C SER A 63 19.73 16.47 22.18
N ASN A 64 20.41 17.44 21.57
CA ASN A 64 19.88 18.79 21.35
C ASN A 64 18.88 18.89 20.18
N ALA A 65 18.68 17.80 19.42
CA ALA A 65 17.81 17.75 18.24
C ALA A 65 16.70 16.69 18.35
N THR A 66 16.62 15.92 19.44
CA THR A 66 15.60 14.88 19.65
C THR A 66 14.18 15.41 19.53
N SER A 67 13.85 16.53 20.20
CA SER A 67 12.50 17.12 20.14
C SER A 67 12.13 17.62 18.74
N GLU A 68 13.10 18.17 18.00
CA GLU A 68 12.85 18.60 16.61
C GLU A 68 12.70 17.38 15.68
N CYS A 69 13.43 16.29 15.93
CA CYS A 69 13.23 15.02 15.24
C CYS A 69 11.81 14.48 15.46
N GLU A 70 11.37 14.38 16.71
CA GLU A 70 10.02 13.87 17.05
C GLU A 70 8.94 14.70 16.35
N LYS A 71 9.09 16.03 16.33
CA LYS A 71 8.17 16.94 15.65
C LYS A 71 8.16 16.74 14.14
N ILE A 72 9.33 16.65 13.51
CA ILE A 72 9.44 16.46 12.05
C ILE A 72 8.85 15.10 11.66
N VAL A 73 9.28 14.03 12.33
CA VAL A 73 8.85 12.66 12.03
C VAL A 73 7.36 12.50 12.31
N GLY A 74 6.86 13.01 13.44
CA GLY A 74 5.43 13.03 13.75
C GLY A 74 4.60 13.77 12.70
N THR A 75 5.10 14.90 12.18
CA THR A 75 4.44 15.64 11.10
C THR A 75 4.41 14.85 9.79
N ILE A 76 5.53 14.20 9.44
CA ILE A 76 5.61 13.35 8.24
C ILE A 76 4.59 12.21 8.34
N LEU A 77 4.50 11.55 9.48
CA LEU A 77 3.57 10.42 9.69
C LEU A 77 2.12 10.87 9.64
N ALA A 78 1.76 11.96 10.33
CA ALA A 78 0.41 12.50 10.31
C ALA A 78 -0.04 12.89 8.89
N LYS A 79 0.83 13.59 8.14
CA LYS A 79 0.54 13.97 6.74
C LYS A 79 0.54 12.76 5.81
N GLY A 80 1.39 11.77 6.05
CA GLY A 80 1.44 10.54 5.29
C GLY A 80 0.14 9.74 5.43
N LEU A 81 -0.37 9.61 6.66
CA LEU A 81 -1.66 9.00 6.94
C LEU A 81 -2.80 9.75 6.24
N GLU A 82 -2.85 11.07 6.38
CA GLU A 82 -3.84 11.91 5.68
C GLU A 82 -3.80 11.70 4.15
N LEU A 83 -2.61 11.59 3.56
CA LEU A 83 -2.47 11.32 2.12
C LEU A 83 -2.99 9.93 1.76
N ILE A 84 -2.67 8.90 2.55
CA ILE A 84 -3.13 7.53 2.32
C ILE A 84 -4.66 7.48 2.39
N GLU A 85 -5.26 8.03 3.44
CA GLU A 85 -6.71 8.02 3.64
C GLU A 85 -7.49 8.71 2.53
N ASN A 86 -6.94 9.80 1.97
CA ASN A 86 -7.64 10.58 0.96
C ASN A 86 -7.43 10.07 -0.47
N ASN A 87 -6.40 9.25 -0.72
CA ASN A 87 -6.00 8.89 -2.09
C ASN A 87 -5.99 7.38 -2.37
N VAL A 88 -6.08 6.53 -1.35
CA VAL A 88 -6.14 5.08 -1.55
C VAL A 88 -7.60 4.65 -1.74
N GLN A 89 -7.90 4.16 -2.94
CA GLN A 89 -9.14 3.43 -3.22
C GLN A 89 -8.80 1.93 -3.32
N PRO A 90 -9.49 1.05 -2.55
CA PRO A 90 -9.25 -0.40 -2.56
C PRO A 90 -9.23 -0.99 -3.96
N SER A 91 -10.24 -0.67 -4.78
CA SER A 91 -10.36 -1.13 -6.16
C SER A 91 -9.16 -0.74 -7.02
N ALA A 92 -8.65 0.49 -6.89
CA ALA A 92 -7.49 0.95 -7.65
C ALA A 92 -6.20 0.22 -7.25
N VAL A 93 -6.02 -0.07 -5.95
CA VAL A 93 -4.90 -0.87 -5.44
C VAL A 93 -5.01 -2.30 -5.97
N CYS A 94 -6.18 -2.90 -5.89
CA CYS A 94 -6.39 -4.27 -6.32
C CYS A 94 -6.29 -4.44 -7.83
N SER A 95 -6.71 -3.45 -8.61
CA SER A 95 -6.45 -3.38 -10.05
C SER A 95 -4.97 -3.23 -10.39
N TYR A 96 -4.23 -2.45 -9.62
CA TYR A 96 -2.78 -2.35 -9.80
C TYR A 96 -2.07 -3.67 -9.48
N LEU A 97 -2.56 -4.41 -8.48
CA LEU A 97 -2.00 -5.70 -8.06
C LEU A 97 -2.46 -6.89 -8.92
N GLY A 98 -3.45 -6.69 -9.80
CA GLY A 98 -4.01 -7.73 -10.66
C GLY A 98 -5.00 -8.67 -9.96
N TYR A 99 -5.52 -8.26 -8.79
CA TYR A 99 -6.65 -8.91 -8.11
C TYR A 99 -8.00 -8.32 -8.55
N CYS A 100 -7.98 -7.17 -9.20
CA CYS A 100 -9.02 -6.58 -10.05
C CYS A 100 -8.28 -6.00 -11.29
#